data_AF-A0A6B3WQB6-F1
#
_entry.id   AF-A0A6B3WQB6-F1
#
_cell.length_a   1.000
_cell.length_b   1.000
_cell.length_c   1.000
_cell.angle_alpha   90.00
_cell.angle_beta   90.00
_cell.angle_gamma   90.00
#
_symmetry.space_group_name_H-M   'P 1'
#
loop_
_entity.id
_entity.type
_entity.pdbx_description
1 polymer ?
#
loop_
_entity_poly.entity_id
_entity_poly.type
_entity_poly.pdbx_seq_one_letter_code
_entity_poly.pdbx_strand_id
1 'polypeptide(L)'
;MKRGSLIIYDNSGKVWVNTGDAEGCIPPHTPPDGLPYIITEFGEFNDKIIKGIDVTVTPHKLITEDIPHIETEEEKLKKELLKAQSEVVNLKYKEVLNNIK
;
A
#
# COMPACT_ATOMS: atom_id res chain seq x y z
N MET A 1 -5.21 3.76 20.00
CA MET A 1 -6.19 4.15 18.95
C MET A 1 -5.47 4.19 17.63
N LYS A 2 -6.13 3.75 16.55
CA LYS A 2 -5.65 3.90 15.18
C LYS A 2 -6.43 5.04 14.53
N ARG A 3 -5.73 5.95 13.86
CA ARG A 3 -6.32 7.12 13.21
C ARG A 3 -5.71 7.26 11.82
N GLY A 4 -6.55 7.27 10.80
CA GLY A 4 -6.11 7.51 9.43
C GLY A 4 -5.69 8.96 9.20
N SER A 5 -5.39 9.29 7.96
CA SER A 5 -4.84 10.56 7.54
C SER A 5 -5.91 11.65 7.44
N LEU A 6 -5.56 12.88 7.83
CA LEU A 6 -6.32 14.08 7.47
C LEU A 6 -5.61 14.77 6.31
N ILE A 7 -6.36 14.96 5.23
CA ILE A 7 -5.87 15.54 4.00
C ILE A 7 -6.66 16.82 3.74
N ILE A 8 -5.96 17.95 3.72
CA ILE A 8 -6.53 19.27 3.42
C ILE A 8 -5.99 19.72 2.07
N TYR A 9 -6.88 20.24 1.24
CA TYR A 9 -6.60 20.59 -0.15
C TYR A 9 -7.27 21.90 -0.52
N ASP A 10 -6.94 22.43 -1.70
CA ASP A 10 -7.64 23.58 -2.29
C ASP A 10 -8.70 23.17 -3.32
N ASN A 11 -9.43 24.15 -3.83
CA ASN A 11 -10.48 23.94 -4.83
C ASN A 11 -9.95 23.41 -6.18
N SER A 12 -8.63 23.39 -6.40
CA SER A 12 -8.02 22.77 -7.59
C SER A 12 -7.63 21.31 -7.38
N GLY A 13 -7.78 20.79 -6.15
CA GLY A 13 -7.39 19.44 -5.78
C GLY A 13 -5.93 19.30 -5.36
N LYS A 14 -5.21 20.42 -5.17
CA LYS A 14 -3.83 20.39 -4.68
C LYS A 14 -3.83 20.18 -3.18
N VAL A 15 -3.10 19.14 -2.73
CA VAL A 15 -2.94 18.83 -1.31
C VAL A 15 -2.00 19.84 -0.66
N TRP A 16 -2.42 20.42 0.46
CA TRP A 16 -1.64 21.33 1.28
C TRP A 16 -1.11 20.65 2.53
N VAL A 17 -1.93 19.79 3.15
CA VAL A 17 -1.57 19.07 4.37
C VAL A 17 -1.96 17.61 4.22
N ASN A 18 -1.06 16.72 4.61
CA ASN A 18 -1.33 15.30 4.82
C ASN A 18 -0.63 14.90 6.14
N THR A 19 -1.40 14.53 7.15
CA THR A 19 -0.85 14.18 8.48
C THR A 19 -0.25 12.78 8.54
N GLY A 20 -0.54 11.91 7.57
CA GLY A 20 -0.24 10.49 7.65
C GLY A 20 -1.08 9.77 8.72
N ASP A 21 -0.98 8.44 8.67
CA ASP A 21 -1.61 7.53 9.62
C ASP A 21 -0.84 7.51 10.93
N ALA A 22 -1.56 7.32 12.04
CA ALA A 22 -0.95 7.35 13.35
C ALA A 22 -1.61 6.36 14.32
N GLU A 23 -0.80 5.73 15.18
CA GLU A 23 -1.22 4.75 16.17
C GLU A 23 -0.72 5.10 17.59
N GLY A 24 -1.58 4.91 18.61
CA GLY A 24 -1.24 5.11 20.01
C GLY A 24 -2.25 5.96 20.78
N CYS A 25 -1.78 6.75 21.75
CA CYS A 25 -2.59 7.71 22.51
C CYS A 25 -2.72 9.02 21.71
N ILE A 26 -3.52 8.98 20.65
CA ILE A 26 -3.65 10.09 19.70
C ILE A 26 -5.11 10.57 19.71
N PRO A 27 -5.35 11.89 19.77
CA PRO A 27 -6.70 12.43 19.68
C PRO A 27 -7.31 12.25 18.28
N PRO A 28 -8.65 12.24 18.16
CA PRO A 28 -9.30 12.27 16.86
C PRO A 28 -8.94 13.54 16.09
N HIS A 29 -9.13 13.51 14.78
CA HIS A 29 -8.99 14.72 13.96
C HIS A 29 -10.07 15.73 14.33
N THR A 30 -9.68 16.99 14.42
CA THR A 30 -10.62 18.12 14.43
C THR A 30 -10.75 18.60 12.98
N PRO A 31 -11.92 18.46 12.34
CA PRO A 31 -12.13 18.96 10.98
C PRO A 31 -11.86 20.46 10.89
N PRO A 32 -11.16 20.93 9.84
CA PRO A 32 -10.98 22.36 9.64
C PRO A 32 -12.31 23.02 9.26
N ASP A 33 -12.51 24.25 9.71
CA ASP A 33 -13.65 25.07 9.28
C ASP A 33 -13.31 25.81 7.97
N GLY A 34 -14.25 25.85 7.04
CA GLY A 34 -14.12 26.55 5.76
C GLY A 34 -13.10 25.99 4.75
N LEU A 35 -12.43 24.88 5.04
CA LEU A 35 -11.47 24.23 4.13
C LEU A 35 -11.96 22.83 3.72
N PRO A 36 -11.82 22.43 2.45
CA PRO A 36 -12.19 21.10 2.02
C PRO A 36 -11.16 20.09 2.55
N TYR A 37 -11.66 18.96 3.06
CA TYR A 37 -10.84 17.94 3.68
C TYR A 37 -11.36 16.53 3.38
N ILE A 38 -10.47 15.53 3.49
CA ILE A 38 -10.78 14.10 3.48
C ILE A 38 -10.11 13.49 4.71
N ILE A 39 -10.86 12.66 5.45
CA ILE A 39 -10.31 11.80 6.51
C ILE A 39 -10.35 10.38 5.97
N THR A 40 -9.21 9.69 6.00
CA THR A 40 -9.09 8.31 5.54
C THR A 40 -9.20 7.34 6.71
N GLU A 41 -9.43 6.07 6.41
CA GLU A 41 -9.25 4.99 7.38
C GLU A 41 -7.76 4.70 7.60
N PHE A 42 -7.43 4.15 8.78
CA PHE A 42 -6.06 3.74 9.07
C PHE A 42 -5.67 2.55 8.18
N GLY A 43 -4.54 2.67 7.49
CA GLY A 43 -3.97 1.69 6.58
C GLY A 43 -4.55 1.72 5.16
N GLU A 44 -5.47 2.64 4.86
CA GLU A 44 -6.17 2.68 3.55
C GLU A 44 -5.20 2.93 2.37
N PHE A 45 -4.11 3.67 2.62
CA PHE A 45 -3.17 4.11 1.58
C PHE A 45 -1.71 3.77 1.89
N ASN A 46 -1.43 2.75 2.72
CA ASN A 46 -0.05 2.40 3.09
C ASN A 46 0.87 2.07 1.91
N ASP A 47 0.31 1.49 0.85
CA ASP A 47 1.05 1.09 -0.35
C ASP A 47 0.92 2.11 -1.49
N LYS A 48 0.41 3.31 -1.19
CA LYS A 48 0.04 4.32 -2.18
C LYS A 48 0.59 5.70 -1.86
N ILE A 49 1.03 6.40 -2.89
CA ILE A 49 1.42 7.80 -2.86
C ILE A 49 0.22 8.65 -3.26
N ILE A 50 -0.20 9.56 -2.40
CA ILE A 50 -1.24 10.55 -2.71
C ILE A 50 -0.61 11.66 -3.57
N LYS A 51 -1.13 11.84 -4.79
CA LYS A 51 -0.67 12.89 -5.74
C LYS A 51 -1.52 14.15 -5.72
N GLY A 52 -2.79 14.00 -5.37
CA GLY A 52 -3.77 15.07 -5.46
C GLY A 52 -5.16 14.57 -5.14
N ILE A 53 -6.13 15.43 -5.37
CA ILE A 53 -7.55 15.14 -5.21
C ILE A 53 -8.29 15.47 -6.50
N ASP A 54 -9.10 14.53 -6.96
CA ASP A 54 -10.06 14.74 -8.03
C ASP A 54 -11.27 15.50 -7.49
N VAL A 55 -11.29 16.80 -7.80
CA VAL A 55 -12.36 17.74 -7.42
C VAL A 55 -13.53 17.74 -8.41
N THR A 56 -13.47 16.95 -9.49
CA THR A 56 -14.54 16.88 -10.50
C THR A 56 -15.69 15.97 -10.10
N VAL A 57 -15.48 15.11 -9.09
CA VAL A 57 -16.45 14.13 -8.61
C VAL A 57 -16.95 14.47 -7.21
N THR A 58 -18.20 14.14 -6.87
CA THR A 58 -18.74 14.33 -5.51
C THR A 58 -19.22 12.99 -4.95
N PRO A 59 -18.65 12.50 -3.83
CA PRO A 59 -17.59 13.12 -3.03
C PRO A 59 -16.24 13.15 -3.77
N HIS A 60 -15.41 14.17 -3.48
CA HIS A 60 -14.06 14.29 -4.04
C HIS A 60 -13.23 13.04 -3.69
N LYS A 61 -12.34 12.63 -4.59
CA LYS A 61 -11.57 11.39 -4.43
C LYS A 61 -10.07 11.62 -4.47
N LEU A 62 -9.32 10.80 -3.74
CA LEU A 62 -7.86 10.83 -3.78
C LEU A 62 -7.35 10.28 -5.11
N ILE A 63 -6.40 10.99 -5.71
CA ILE A 63 -5.59 10.51 -6.83
C ILE A 63 -4.35 9.87 -6.23
N THR A 64 -4.19 8.56 -6.46
CA THR A 64 -3.11 7.77 -5.88
C THR A 64 -2.28 7.07 -6.95
N GLU A 65 -0.98 6.92 -6.68
CA GLU A 65 -0.07 6.04 -7.42
C GLU A 65 0.46 4.95 -6.49
N ASP A 66 0.73 3.77 -7.01
CA ASP A 66 1.32 2.70 -6.19
C ASP A 66 2.77 3.04 -5.83
N ILE A 67 3.16 2.76 -4.58
CA ILE A 67 4.56 2.89 -4.15
C ILE A 67 5.38 1.82 -4.90
N PRO A 68 6.47 2.20 -5.59
CA PRO A 68 7.34 1.23 -6.25
C PRO A 68 7.84 0.21 -5.23
N HIS A 69 7.44 -1.05 -5.39
CA HIS A 69 7.94 -2.12 -4.53
C HIS A 69 9.39 -2.42 -4.87
N ILE A 70 10.28 -2.18 -3.91
CA ILE A 70 11.67 -2.59 -3.97
C ILE A 70 11.76 -3.92 -3.24
N GLU A 71 12.06 -5.00 -3.99
CA GLU A 71 12.20 -6.35 -3.44
C GLU A 71 13.31 -6.32 -2.36
N THR A 72 12.96 -6.77 -1.16
CA THR A 72 13.94 -6.91 -0.07
C THR A 72 14.84 -8.12 -0.31
N GLU A 73 16.04 -8.12 0.28
CA GLU A 73 16.94 -9.28 0.20
C GLU A 73 16.31 -10.56 0.77
N GLU A 74 15.44 -10.43 1.78
CA GLU A 74 14.71 -11.57 2.35
C GLU A 74 13.69 -12.14 1.36
N GLU A 75 12.93 -11.29 0.66
CA GLU A 75 11.98 -11.72 -0.37
C GLU A 75 12.69 -12.38 -1.55
N LYS A 76 13.82 -11.81 -1.97
CA LYS A 76 14.69 -12.39 -2.99
C LYS A 76 15.19 -13.77 -2.58
N LEU A 77 15.68 -13.91 -1.34
CA LEU A 77 16.16 -15.18 -0.80
C LEU A 77 15.03 -16.23 -0.74
N LYS A 78 13.82 -15.85 -0.28
CA LYS A 78 12.65 -16.75 -0.25
C LYS A 78 12.29 -17.23 -1.65
N LYS A 79 12.34 -16.35 -2.65
CA LYS A 79 12.05 -16.67 -4.04
C LYS A 79 13.09 -17.60 -4.67
N GLU A 80 14.37 -17.38 -4.38
CA GLU A 80 15.46 -18.29 -4.78
C GLU A 80 15.32 -19.67 -4.14
N LEU A 81 15.00 -19.71 -2.83
CA LEU A 81 14.76 -20.95 -2.11
C LEU A 81 13.57 -21.73 -2.68
N LEU A 82 12.46 -21.05 -3.02
CA LEU A 82 11.29 -21.68 -3.64
C LEU A 82 11.64 -22.26 -5.02
N LYS A 83 12.42 -21.53 -5.83
CA LYS A 83 12.90 -22.02 -7.13
C LYS A 83 13.76 -23.28 -6.96
N ALA A 84 14.75 -23.26 -6.08
CA ALA A 84 15.61 -24.39 -5.81
C ALA A 84 14.81 -25.63 -5.36
N GLN A 85 13.83 -25.45 -4.46
CA GLN A 85 12.95 -26.54 -4.04
C GLN A 85 12.13 -27.12 -5.20
N SER A 86 11.55 -26.25 -6.04
CA SER A 86 10.79 -26.69 -7.22
C SER A 86 11.63 -27.49 -8.21
N GLU A 87 12.89 -27.10 -8.42
CA GLU A 87 13.84 -27.80 -9.26
C GLU A 87 14.19 -29.18 -8.68
N VAL A 88 14.47 -29.26 -7.38
CA VAL A 88 14.73 -30.54 -6.70
C VAL A 88 13.54 -31.49 -6.80
N VAL A 89 12.32 -31.00 -6.62
CA VAL A 89 11.10 -31.82 -6.78
C VAL A 89 10.96 -32.33 -8.21
N ASN A 90 11.19 -31.47 -9.21
CA ASN A 90 11.14 -31.86 -10.62
C ASN A 90 12.20 -32.91 -10.98
N LEU A 91 13.42 -32.79 -10.45
CA LEU A 91 14.49 -33.77 -10.65
C LEU A 91 14.12 -35.12 -10.04
N LYS A 92 13.67 -35.14 -8.78
CA LYS A 92 13.21 -36.36 -8.10
C LYS A 92 12.06 -37.03 -8.85
N TYR A 93 11.11 -36.25 -9.37
CA TYR A 93 10.00 -36.79 -10.14
C TYR A 93 10.49 -37.48 -11.42
N LYS A 94 11.45 -36.89 -12.14
CA LYS A 94 12.06 -37.50 -13.33
C LYS A 94 12.84 -38.77 -12.99
N GLU A 95 13.59 -38.80 -11.89
CA GLU A 95 14.29 -39.99 -11.42
C GLU A 95 13.31 -41.14 -11.14
N VAL A 96 12.22 -40.87 -10.42
CA VAL A 96 11.18 -41.87 -10.14
C VAL A 96 10.58 -42.41 -11.44
N LEU A 97 10.22 -41.55 -12.40
CA LEU A 97 9.69 -41.99 -13.69
C LEU A 97 10.66 -42.87 -14.49
N ASN A 98 11.96 -42.56 -14.44
CA ASN A 98 12.99 -43.34 -15.12
C ASN A 98 13.20 -44.71 -14.48
N ASN A 99 13.01 -44.83 -13.16
CA ASN A 99 13.18 -46.09 -12.42
C ASN A 99 11.97 -47.04 -12.48
N ILE A 100 10.85 -46.60 -13.09
CA ILE A 100 9.63 -47.42 -13.28
C ILE A 100 9.60 -48.07 -14.68
N LYS A 101 10.53 -47.71 -15.57
CA LYS A 101 10.73 -48.37 -16.88
C LYS A 101 11.74 -49.50 -16.77
#